data_AF-A0A7U7J403-F1
#
_entry.id   AF-A0A7U7J403-F1
#
_cell.length_a   1.000
_cell.length_b   1.000
_cell.length_c   1.000
_cell.angle_alpha   90.00
_cell.angle_beta   90.00
_cell.angle_gamma   90.00
#
_symmetry.space_group_name_H-M   'P 1'
#
loop_
_entity.id
_entity.type
_entity.pdbx_description
1 polymer ?
#
loop_
_entity_poly.entity_id
_entity_poly.type
_entity_poly.pdbx_seq_one_letter_code
_entity_poly.pdbx_strand_id
1 'polypeptide(L)' 'MLDVQFGEDACRTRRDHAPENLALIRRVALNMLRHNGPPRDSIRRRKLRAALNDAYRLRLLFGPPSPATP' A
#
# COMPACT_ATOMS: atom_id res chain seq x y z
N MET A 1 -11.45 0.19 9.32
CA MET A 1 -10.52 1.04 10.08
C MET A 1 -9.20 1.13 9.33
N LEU A 2 -8.85 2.35 8.89
CA LEU A 2 -7.61 2.67 8.18
C LEU A 2 -6.45 2.87 9.18
N ASP A 3 -6.75 3.53 10.31
CA ASP A 3 -5.79 4.04 11.30
C ASP A 3 -4.90 2.98 11.92
N VAL A 4 -5.47 1.82 12.26
CA VAL A 4 -4.74 0.75 12.95
C VAL A 4 -3.73 0.04 12.04
N GLN A 5 -4.00 -0.02 10.73
CA GLN A 5 -3.14 -0.78 9.82
C GLN A 5 -1.89 -0.01 9.40
N PHE A 6 -1.95 1.31 9.35
CA PHE A 6 -0.82 2.17 8.95
C PHE A 6 -0.25 3.01 10.10
N GLY A 7 -0.74 2.82 11.34
CA GLY A 7 -0.20 3.47 12.52
C GLY A 7 -0.43 4.98 12.52
N GLU A 8 -1.61 5.41 12.05
CA GLU A 8 -1.99 6.82 11.96
C GLU A 8 -1.87 7.51 13.33
N ASP A 9 -2.36 6.87 14.38
CA ASP A 9 -2.29 7.36 15.77
C ASP A 9 -0.85 7.60 16.27
N ALA A 10 0.14 6.89 15.71
CA ALA A 10 1.55 7.04 16.09
C ALA A 10 2.27 8.15 15.29
N CYS A 11 1.67 8.64 14.21
CA CYS A 11 2.28 9.64 13.33
C CYS A 11 1.79 11.04 13.72
N ARG A 12 2.57 11.78 14.52
CA ARG A 12 2.32 13.21 14.79
C ARG A 12 2.69 14.07 13.58
N THR A 13 1.93 13.96 12.50
CA THR A 13 2.07 14.85 11.34
C THR A 13 1.34 16.16 11.67
N ARG A 14 2.03 17.10 12.34
CA ARG A 14 1.42 18.31 12.94
C ARG A 14 1.56 19.60 12.12
N ARG A 15 1.84 19.51 10.83
CA ARG A 15 2.09 20.70 9.99
C ARG A 15 1.16 20.72 8.77
N ASP A 16 0.42 21.82 8.63
CA ASP A 16 -0.39 22.16 7.46
C ASP A 16 -1.28 21.00 6.96
N HIS A 17 -1.28 20.73 5.66
CA HIS A 17 -2.06 19.66 5.00
C HIS A 17 -1.39 18.27 5.07
N ALA A 18 -0.27 18.13 5.78
CA ALA A 18 0.43 16.87 5.88
C ALA A 18 -0.40 15.68 6.43
N PRO A 19 -1.27 15.84 7.45
CA PRO A 19 -2.12 14.73 7.91
C PRO A 19 -3.12 14.28 6.84
N GLU A 20 -3.76 15.21 6.14
CA GLU A 20 -4.73 14.90 5.08
C GLU A 20 -4.05 14.22 3.87
N ASN A 21 -2.91 14.75 3.43
CA ASN A 21 -2.11 14.15 2.36
C ASN A 21 -1.68 12.72 2.72
N LEU A 22 -1.26 12.51 3.98
CA LEU A 22 -0.84 11.20 4.45
C LEU A 22 -2.02 10.22 4.55
N ALA A 23 -3.19 10.68 4.99
CA ALA A 23 -4.41 9.88 5.01
C ALA A 23 -4.83 9.44 3.59
N LEU A 24 -4.73 10.35 2.61
CA LEU A 24 -4.98 10.01 1.20
C LEU A 24 -4.00 8.94 0.69
N ILE A 25 -2.69 9.11 0.94
CA ILE A 25 -1.68 8.13 0.54
C ILE A 25 -1.95 6.76 1.19
N ARG A 26 -2.27 6.73 2.49
CA ARG A 26 -2.63 5.49 3.21
C ARG A 26 -3.85 4.82 2.61
N ARG A 27 -4.87 5.59 2.23
CA ARG A 27 -6.09 5.09 1.61
C ARG A 27 -5.80 4.48 0.23
N VAL A 28 -5.00 5.14 -0.59
CA VAL A 28 -4.56 4.62 -1.90
C VAL A 28 -3.79 3.32 -1.72
N ALA A 29 -2.80 3.28 -0.81
CA ALA A 29 -2.02 2.08 -0.52
C ALA A 29 -2.89 0.92 -0.02
N LEU A 30 -3.86 1.19 0.86
CA LEU A 30 -4.79 0.18 1.35
C LEU A 30 -5.64 -0.41 0.23
N ASN A 31 -6.16 0.44 -0.65
CA ASN A 31 -6.98 0.00 -1.78
C ASN A 31 -6.16 -0.86 -2.75
N MET A 32 -4.93 -0.43 -3.10
CA MET A 32 -4.02 -1.23 -3.93
C MET A 32 -3.80 -2.63 -3.33
N LEU A 33 -3.52 -2.69 -2.03
CA LEU A 33 -3.30 -3.96 -1.34
C LEU A 33 -4.56 -4.82 -1.27
N ARG A 34 -5.76 -4.25 -1.21
CA ARG A 34 -7.03 -4.99 -1.19
C ARG A 34 -7.34 -5.63 -2.54
N HIS A 35 -7.12 -4.91 -3.64
CA HIS A 35 -7.53 -5.35 -4.98
C HIS A 35 -6.49 -6.20 -5.72
N ASN A 36 -5.19 -6.03 -5.43
CA ASN A 36 -4.12 -6.64 -6.25
C ASN A 36 -3.34 -7.76 -5.54
N GLY A 37 -3.86 -8.34 -4.44
CA GLY A 37 -3.21 -9.38 -3.66
C GLY A 37 -3.93 -10.74 -3.67
N PRO A 38 -3.25 -11.85 -3.33
CA PRO A 38 -3.86 -13.18 -3.28
C PRO A 38 -5.05 -13.21 -2.31
N PRO A 39 -6.20 -13.81 -2.67
CA PRO A 39 -7.44 -13.72 -1.90
C PRO A 39 -7.32 -14.23 -0.45
N ARG A 40 -6.36 -15.10 -0.16
CA ARG A 40 -6.13 -15.68 1.17
C ARG A 40 -5.21 -14.86 2.09
N ASP A 41 -4.49 -13.89 1.56
CA ASP A 41 -3.53 -13.10 2.35
C ASP A 41 -4.24 -11.96 3.07
N SER A 42 -4.08 -11.88 4.39
CA SER A 42 -4.48 -10.71 5.16
C SER A 42 -3.71 -9.47 4.71
N ILE A 43 -4.30 -8.29 4.89
CA ILE A 43 -3.66 -7.03 4.46
C ILE A 43 -2.29 -6.84 5.13
N ARG A 44 -2.15 -7.26 6.40
CA ARG A 44 -0.84 -7.26 7.10
C ARG A 44 0.21 -8.11 6.39
N ARG A 45 -0.15 -9.31 5.91
CA ARG A 45 0.76 -10.17 5.13
C ARG A 45 1.10 -9.55 3.78
N ARG A 46 0.12 -8.95 3.09
CA ARG A 46 0.34 -8.24 1.83
C ARG A 46 1.28 -7.05 1.99
N LYS A 47 1.13 -6.27 3.07
CA LYS A 47 2.07 -5.18 3.44
C LYS A 47 3.49 -5.70 3.66
N LEU A 48 3.65 -6.77 4.44
CA LEU A 48 4.96 -7.36 4.70
C LEU A 48 5.61 -7.88 3.41
N ARG A 49 4.83 -8.55 2.56
CA ARG A 49 5.29 -9.02 1.25
C ARG A 49 5.73 -7.87 0.35
N ALA A 50 4.96 -6.78 0.30
CA ALA A 50 5.35 -5.57 -0.43
C ALA A 50 6.64 -4.93 0.13
N ALA A 51 6.86 -5.00 1.44
CA ALA A 51 8.10 -4.53 2.06
C ALA A 51 9.31 -5.42 1.70
N LEU A 52 9.13 -6.74 1.61
CA LEU A 52 10.23 -7.70 1.45
C LEU A 52 10.48 -8.17 0.00
N ASN A 53 9.55 -7.95 -0.93
CA ASN A 53 9.65 -8.44 -2.31
C ASN A 53 9.44 -7.29 -3.31
N ASP A 54 10.54 -6.86 -3.94
CA ASP A 54 10.53 -5.76 -4.90
C ASP A 54 9.70 -6.06 -6.15
N ALA A 55 9.73 -7.29 -6.66
CA ALA A 55 8.93 -7.67 -7.83
C ALA A 55 7.43 -7.59 -7.53
N TYR A 56 7.01 -8.04 -6.34
CA TYR A 56 5.63 -7.91 -5.88
C TYR A 56 5.25 -6.44 -5.68
N ARG A 57 6.16 -5.61 -5.15
CA ARG A 57 5.96 -4.16 -4.97
C ARG A 57 5.79 -3.44 -6.31
N LEU A 58 6.68 -3.70 -7.27
CA LEU A 58 6.62 -3.12 -8.61
C LEU A 58 5.34 -3.53 -9.33
N ARG A 59 4.94 -4.81 -9.23
CA ARG A 59 3.67 -5.27 -9.80
C ARG A 59 2.45 -4.60 -9.18
N LEU A 60 2.48 -4.33 -7.87
CA LEU A 60 1.41 -3.59 -7.19
C LEU A 60 1.31 -2.12 -7.66
N LEU A 61 2.45 -1.48 -7.93
CA LEU A 61 2.51 -0.06 -8.30
C LEU A 61 2.25 0.18 -9.79
N PHE A 62 2.81 -0.66 -10.66
CA PHE A 62 2.81 -0.45 -12.11
C PHE A 62 1.96 -1.47 -12.88
N GLY A 63 1.37 -2.45 -12.19
CA GLY A 63 0.62 -3.53 -12.82
C GLY A 63 1.51 -4.68 -13.30
N PRO A 64 0.94 -5.69 -13.97
CA PRO A 64 1.73 -6.77 -14.55
C PRO A 64 2.73 -6.19 -15.56
N PRO A 65 3.97 -6.71 -15.63
CA PRO A 65 4.88 -6.32 -16.69
C PRO A 65 4.18 -6.59 -18.01
N SER A 66 3.99 -5.55 -18.83
CA SER A 66 3.54 -5.71 -20.20
C SER A 66 4.48 -6.72 -20.86
N PRO A 67 3.97 -7.76 -21.55
CA PRO A 67 4.84 -8.58 -22.37
C PRO A 67 5.43 -7.65 -23.42
N ALA A 68 6.68 -7.24 -23.23
CA ALA A 68 7.45 -6.60 -24.27
C ALA A 68 7.38 -7.54 -25.47
N THR A 69 6.66 -7.11 -26.49
CA THR A 69 6.61 -7.76 -27.79
C THR A 69 8.01 -7.62 -28.39
N PRO A 70 8.58 -8.69 -28.97
CA PRO A 70 9.96 -8.71 -29.44
C PRO A 70 10.23 -7.67 -30.53
#